data_AF-A0A812RUH6-F1
#
_entry.id   AF-A0A812RUH6-F1
#
_cell.length_a   1.000
_cell.length_b   1.000
_cell.length_c   1.000
_cell.angle_alpha   90.00
_cell.angle_beta   90.00
_cell.angle_gamma   90.00
#
_symmetry.space_group_name_H-M   'P 1'
#
loop_
_entity.id
_entity.type
_entity.pdbx_description
1 polymer ?
#
loop_
_entity_poly.entity_id
_entity_poly.type
_entity_poly.pdbx_seq_one_letter_code
_entity_poly.pdbx_strand_id
1 'polypeptide(L)'
;MTGELFQLLSEQSSLRHPDPPENSCCDWSNRQLVDAFCEGVRLAEKDGLTRSLFQVRVGQLRNGLARATSQALLSGQLIGSEIWSLKTQSASDAHIVLCAGQKLSVPYRMALELAGMAHRTTEISVEEVERLSAAGQWQALNLCRQRSEEHTQQCCEYAFPMAVEAIVAGGMNTVEVTLNSPDALRQIQSLQTEFAGKINVGAGTVCKASDAKAAIERGASFLVTPIVAEDVIQVAVQADVPAFVGAMTPTEILRAWDCGASLVKLFPADALGPGYLKSVRGPLAQVRLMPTGGVTVENLAEYLAAGASGFGIGGPLFDKQQIADQNWAWLTDQAHRFVAAYEGPRISSVLTLGKIRILGESPDRTATTSTFSLMFDMNVVFERYIAQVMKRAMVLGDRHASAQVGGKHLLSRNGKGKFRLIPDIGIYENRKLICLVDTKWKLLDRSKSHDGVSQADMYQMYAYAREFRCSRVILLFPATDNVSERIATYELDEIDGVLRKIE
;
A
#
# COMPACT_ATOMS: atom_id res chain seq x y z
N MET A 1 0.42 -38.13 22.88
CA MET A 1 1.80 -38.56 23.18
C MET A 1 2.33 -38.05 24.51
N THR A 2 2.24 -36.76 24.85
CA THR A 2 2.73 -36.25 26.14
C THR A 2 1.82 -36.54 27.33
N GLY A 3 0.50 -36.63 27.11
CA GLY A 3 -0.44 -37.11 28.13
C GLY A 3 -0.19 -38.57 28.55
N GLU A 4 0.14 -39.45 27.59
CA GLU A 4 0.48 -40.85 27.87
C GLU A 4 1.85 -40.98 28.55
N LEU A 5 2.82 -40.13 28.18
CA LEU A 5 4.12 -40.07 28.85
C LEU A 5 4.01 -39.52 30.28
N PHE A 6 3.12 -38.55 30.51
CA PHE A 6 2.80 -38.03 31.85
C PHE A 6 2.16 -39.11 32.71
N GLN A 7 1.16 -39.82 32.18
CA GLN A 7 0.52 -40.94 32.86
C GLN A 7 1.55 -42.02 33.21
N LEU A 8 2.39 -42.41 32.25
CA LEU A 8 3.43 -43.42 32.46
C LEU A 8 4.51 -42.96 33.46
N LEU A 9 4.94 -41.70 33.43
CA LEU A 9 5.88 -41.13 34.40
C LEU A 9 5.26 -40.95 35.79
N SER A 10 3.94 -40.72 35.88
CA SER A 10 3.21 -40.67 37.15
C SER A 10 2.99 -42.06 37.74
N GLU A 11 2.79 -43.08 36.88
CA GLU A 11 2.49 -44.46 37.27
C GLU A 11 3.74 -45.30 37.55
N GLN A 12 4.85 -45.05 36.84
CA GLN A 12 6.04 -45.92 36.80
C GLN A 12 7.34 -45.28 37.36
N SER A 13 7.34 -44.01 37.76
CA SER A 13 8.51 -43.33 38.37
C SER A 13 8.51 -43.40 39.90
N SER A 14 9.64 -43.08 40.53
CA SER A 14 9.83 -42.98 42.00
C SER A 14 8.95 -41.91 42.70
N LEU A 15 7.97 -41.33 41.97
CA LEU A 15 6.93 -40.42 42.44
C LEU A 15 5.74 -41.14 43.12
N ARG A 16 5.83 -42.45 43.33
CA ARG A 16 4.83 -43.26 44.03
C ARG A 16 4.80 -42.99 45.54
N HIS A 17 3.78 -42.25 46.00
CA HIS A 17 2.73 -42.69 46.96
C HIS A 17 2.06 -41.53 47.72
N PRO A 18 0.77 -41.61 48.14
CA PRO A 18 -0.38 -42.31 47.56
C PRO A 18 -1.28 -41.34 46.77
N ASP A 19 -2.25 -41.88 46.05
CA ASP A 19 -3.17 -41.22 45.13
C ASP A 19 -3.93 -40.01 45.72
N PRO A 20 -4.19 -38.94 44.94
CA PRO A 20 -5.49 -38.29 45.07
C PRO A 20 -6.56 -39.20 44.44
N PRO A 21 -7.79 -39.25 44.99
CA PRO A 21 -8.88 -40.00 44.37
C PRO A 21 -9.06 -39.57 42.91
N GLU A 22 -9.57 -40.49 42.08
CA GLU A 22 -9.68 -40.49 40.60
C GLU A 22 -10.30 -39.25 39.90
N ASN A 23 -10.45 -38.10 40.58
CA ASN A 23 -11.03 -36.86 40.05
C ASN A 23 -10.28 -35.55 40.42
N SER A 24 -9.01 -35.58 40.84
CA SER A 24 -8.29 -34.32 41.10
C SER A 24 -7.74 -33.68 39.81
N CYS A 25 -8.59 -32.98 39.06
CA CYS A 25 -8.10 -31.97 38.11
C CYS A 25 -7.44 -30.84 38.90
N CYS A 26 -6.35 -30.25 38.40
CA CYS A 26 -5.86 -28.99 38.96
C CYS A 26 -7.00 -27.97 38.86
N ASP A 27 -7.36 -27.37 40.00
CA ASP A 27 -8.36 -26.32 40.04
C ASP A 27 -7.75 -25.05 39.44
N TRP A 28 -8.00 -24.83 38.15
CA TRP A 28 -7.53 -23.66 37.42
C TRP A 28 -8.20 -22.35 37.87
N SER A 29 -9.15 -22.40 38.80
CA SER A 29 -9.63 -21.20 39.50
C SER A 29 -8.70 -20.78 40.66
N ASN A 30 -7.80 -21.66 41.10
CA ASN A 30 -6.83 -21.36 42.14
C ASN A 30 -5.63 -20.58 41.57
N ARG A 31 -5.52 -19.31 41.96
CA ARG A 31 -4.47 -18.39 41.51
C ARG A 31 -3.04 -18.89 41.76
N GLN A 32 -2.79 -19.56 42.88
CA GLN A 32 -1.45 -20.09 43.18
C GLN A 32 -1.05 -21.21 42.22
N LEU A 33 -2.00 -22.03 41.76
CA LEU A 33 -1.75 -23.08 40.79
C LEU A 33 -1.56 -22.50 39.38
N VAL A 34 -2.35 -21.48 39.03
CA VAL A 34 -2.21 -20.71 37.78
C VAL A 34 -0.83 -20.05 37.70
N ASP A 35 -0.39 -19.37 38.76
CA ASP A 35 0.91 -18.69 38.78
C ASP A 35 2.07 -19.68 38.63
N ALA A 36 2.00 -20.82 39.34
CA ALA A 36 2.98 -21.89 39.22
C ALA A 36 3.01 -22.51 37.81
N PHE A 37 1.84 -22.72 37.20
CA PHE A 37 1.75 -23.20 35.81
C PHE A 37 2.39 -22.21 34.83
N CYS A 38 2.02 -20.93 34.92
CA CYS A 38 2.57 -19.87 34.08
C CYS A 38 4.10 -19.74 34.23
N GLU A 39 4.62 -19.89 35.45
CA GLU A 39 6.06 -19.96 35.70
C GLU A 39 6.70 -21.14 34.98
N GLY A 40 6.07 -22.31 35.04
CA GLY A 40 6.51 -23.52 34.32
C GLY A 40 6.58 -23.31 32.81
N VAL A 41 5.56 -22.67 32.22
CA VAL A 41 5.54 -22.34 30.78
C VAL A 41 6.72 -21.42 30.41
N ARG A 42 7.02 -20.41 31.22
CA ARG A 42 8.15 -19.50 30.97
C ARG A 42 9.51 -20.18 31.13
N LEU A 43 9.64 -21.10 32.08
CA LEU A 43 10.89 -21.86 32.27
C LEU A 43 11.19 -22.76 31.06
N ALA A 44 10.15 -23.36 30.47
CA ALA A 44 10.30 -24.21 29.28
C ALA A 44 10.81 -23.45 28.04
N GLU A 45 10.63 -22.13 27.97
CA GLU A 45 11.22 -21.30 26.91
C GLU A 45 12.75 -21.22 27.04
N LYS A 46 13.25 -21.13 28.28
CA LYS A 46 14.66 -20.85 28.58
C LYS A 46 15.51 -22.10 28.69
N ASP A 47 14.94 -23.17 29.22
CA ASP A 47 15.63 -24.41 29.52
C ASP A 47 14.93 -25.59 28.82
N GLY A 48 15.70 -26.37 28.04
CA GLY A 48 15.19 -27.58 27.39
C GLY A 48 14.56 -28.56 28.38
N LEU A 49 13.58 -29.35 27.93
CA LEU A 49 12.70 -30.20 28.74
C LEU A 49 13.43 -30.93 29.88
N THR A 50 14.56 -31.59 29.59
CA THR A 50 15.32 -32.37 30.58
C THR A 50 15.90 -31.53 31.72
N ARG A 51 16.33 -30.30 31.44
CA ARG A 51 16.89 -29.37 32.44
C ARG A 51 15.79 -28.77 33.30
N SER A 52 14.65 -28.44 32.69
CA SER A 52 13.44 -27.96 33.35
C SER A 52 12.86 -29.00 34.32
N LEU A 53 12.76 -30.26 33.90
CA LEU A 53 12.31 -31.38 34.75
C LEU A 53 13.22 -31.61 35.97
N PHE A 54 14.53 -31.45 35.81
CA PHE A 54 15.49 -31.57 36.90
C PHE A 54 15.34 -30.44 37.94
N GLN A 55 15.08 -29.21 37.50
CA GLN A 55 14.86 -28.06 38.39
C GLN A 55 13.61 -28.22 39.27
N VAL A 56 12.51 -28.74 38.73
CA VAL A 56 11.28 -28.99 39.51
C VAL A 56 11.55 -29.99 40.64
N ARG A 57 12.30 -31.05 40.34
CA ARG A 57 12.68 -32.07 41.33
C ARG A 57 13.57 -31.49 42.43
N VAL A 58 14.52 -30.63 42.09
CA VAL A 58 15.37 -29.92 43.07
C VAL A 58 14.55 -28.94 43.91
N GLY A 59 13.59 -28.24 43.31
CA GLY A 59 12.69 -27.31 44.00
C GLY A 59 11.77 -28.01 45.01
N GLN A 60 11.19 -29.17 44.64
CA GLN A 60 10.42 -29.99 45.58
C GLN A 60 11.26 -30.45 46.78
N LEU A 61 12.50 -30.89 46.53
CA LEU A 61 13.39 -31.40 47.57
C LEU A 61 13.96 -30.31 48.48
N ARG A 62 14.19 -29.09 47.97
CA ARG A 62 14.81 -27.98 48.73
C ARG A 62 13.81 -27.00 49.34
N ASN A 63 12.68 -26.74 48.68
CA ASN A 63 11.77 -25.64 49.03
C ASN A 63 10.42 -26.13 49.59
N GLY A 64 10.20 -27.44 49.71
CA GLY A 64 8.98 -27.99 50.30
C GLY A 64 7.70 -27.59 49.56
N LEU A 65 7.76 -27.49 48.23
CA LEU A 65 6.61 -27.12 47.41
C LEU A 65 5.45 -28.10 47.64
N ALA A 66 4.24 -27.55 47.83
CA ALA A 66 3.04 -28.37 47.90
C ALA A 66 2.87 -29.19 46.61
N ARG A 67 2.32 -30.40 46.75
CA ARG A 67 2.19 -31.36 45.64
C ARG A 67 1.41 -30.78 44.45
N ALA A 68 0.30 -30.09 44.70
CA ALA A 68 -0.53 -29.48 43.65
C ALA A 68 0.21 -28.36 42.90
N THR A 69 0.96 -27.51 43.61
CA THR A 69 1.80 -26.45 43.02
C THR A 69 2.90 -27.04 42.14
N SER A 70 3.51 -28.14 42.60
CA SER A 70 4.54 -28.83 41.82
C SER A 70 3.98 -29.48 40.56
N GLN A 71 2.77 -30.04 40.65
CA GLN A 71 2.06 -30.61 39.51
C GLN A 71 1.72 -29.52 38.48
N ALA A 72 1.20 -28.38 38.92
CA ALA A 72 0.91 -27.25 38.04
C ALA A 72 2.17 -26.71 37.35
N LEU A 73 3.27 -26.54 38.09
CA LEU A 73 4.57 -26.13 37.56
C LEU A 73 5.09 -27.10 36.50
N LEU A 74 5.03 -28.41 36.78
CA LEU A 74 5.45 -29.45 35.85
C LEU A 74 4.58 -29.48 34.59
N SER A 75 3.25 -29.38 34.74
CA SER A 75 2.32 -29.28 33.61
C SER A 75 2.62 -28.06 32.74
N GLY A 76 2.95 -26.92 33.36
CA GLY A 76 3.39 -25.72 32.67
C GLY A 76 4.64 -25.94 31.86
N GLN A 77 5.63 -26.66 32.40
CA GLN A 77 6.86 -26.97 31.66
C GLN A 77 6.64 -27.91 30.47
N LEU A 78 5.82 -28.94 30.63
CA LEU A 78 5.53 -29.90 29.57
C LEU A 78 4.77 -29.22 28.42
N ILE A 79 3.65 -28.57 28.73
CA ILE A 79 2.83 -27.85 27.73
C ILE A 79 3.64 -26.71 27.12
N GLY A 80 4.34 -25.93 27.95
CA GLY A 80 5.22 -24.86 27.48
C GLY A 80 6.25 -25.36 26.48
N SER A 81 6.92 -26.49 26.74
CA SER A 81 7.91 -27.06 25.82
C SER A 81 7.31 -27.39 24.44
N GLU A 82 6.08 -27.90 24.39
CA GLU A 82 5.38 -28.14 23.12
C GLU A 82 5.05 -26.84 22.42
N ILE A 83 4.49 -25.86 23.14
CA ILE A 83 4.08 -24.57 22.60
C ILE A 83 5.28 -23.77 22.08
N TRP A 84 6.41 -23.75 22.79
CA TRP A 84 7.64 -23.10 22.33
C TRP A 84 8.29 -23.85 21.16
N SER A 85 8.22 -25.18 21.16
CA SER A 85 8.64 -25.98 20.00
C SER A 85 7.78 -25.67 18.77
N LEU A 86 6.46 -25.56 18.93
CA LEU A 86 5.54 -25.18 17.86
C LEU A 86 5.86 -23.78 17.31
N LYS A 87 6.18 -22.82 18.19
CA LYS A 87 6.57 -21.46 17.82
C LYS A 87 7.88 -21.39 17.03
N THR A 88 8.80 -22.34 17.25
CA THR A 88 10.13 -22.39 16.62
C THR A 88 10.19 -23.28 15.37
N GLN A 89 9.39 -24.34 15.29
CA GLN A 89 9.41 -25.31 14.17
C GLN A 89 8.39 -25.02 13.06
N SER A 90 7.28 -24.36 13.38
CA SER A 90 6.26 -24.04 12.38
C SER A 90 6.69 -22.80 11.57
N ALA A 91 6.26 -22.68 10.32
CA ALA A 91 6.23 -21.36 9.66
C ALA A 91 5.57 -20.39 10.66
N SER A 92 6.19 -19.24 10.93
CA SER A 92 5.87 -18.37 12.07
C SER A 92 4.42 -17.89 12.13
N ASP A 93 3.60 -18.20 11.13
CA ASP A 93 2.22 -17.75 10.92
C ASP A 93 1.17 -18.88 10.82
N ALA A 94 1.51 -20.15 11.09
CA ALA A 94 0.52 -21.24 11.01
C ALA A 94 -0.65 -21.03 11.98
N HIS A 95 -1.89 -21.13 11.49
CA HIS A 95 -3.10 -21.08 12.30
C HIS A 95 -3.20 -22.31 13.22
N ILE A 96 -3.53 -22.08 14.49
CA ILE A 96 -3.59 -23.10 15.53
C ILE A 96 -5.04 -23.43 15.81
N VAL A 97 -5.40 -24.72 15.75
CA VAL A 97 -6.71 -25.18 16.20
C VAL A 97 -6.56 -25.91 17.51
N LEU A 98 -7.06 -25.31 18.60
CA LEU A 98 -7.08 -25.94 19.91
C LEU A 98 -8.27 -26.89 20.00
N CYS A 99 -8.00 -28.18 19.82
CA CYS A 99 -8.96 -29.27 19.96
C CYS A 99 -8.62 -30.09 21.21
N ALA A 100 -9.07 -29.62 22.38
CA ALA A 100 -8.75 -30.24 23.67
C ALA A 100 -10.02 -30.46 24.51
N GLY A 101 -10.06 -31.60 25.21
CA GLY A 101 -11.12 -31.88 26.18
C GLY A 101 -11.03 -30.98 27.42
N GLN A 102 -12.06 -31.05 28.27
CA GLN A 102 -12.24 -30.15 29.42
C GLN A 102 -11.01 -29.96 30.33
N LYS A 103 -10.23 -31.03 30.53
CA LYS A 103 -9.04 -31.00 31.41
C LYS A 103 -7.85 -30.25 30.82
N LEU A 104 -7.74 -30.17 29.48
CA LEU A 104 -6.57 -29.64 28.78
C LEU A 104 -6.84 -28.32 28.06
N SER A 105 -8.10 -27.97 27.77
CA SER A 105 -8.43 -26.73 27.06
C SER A 105 -7.91 -25.48 27.78
N VAL A 106 -8.17 -25.37 29.09
CA VAL A 106 -7.74 -24.23 29.91
C VAL A 106 -6.21 -24.06 29.97
N PRO A 107 -5.40 -25.06 30.35
CA PRO A 107 -3.95 -24.89 30.44
C PRO A 107 -3.28 -24.66 29.08
N TYR A 108 -3.75 -25.28 27.99
CA TYR A 108 -3.21 -25.01 26.65
C TYR A 108 -3.55 -23.59 26.17
N ARG A 109 -4.76 -23.10 26.44
CA ARG A 109 -5.14 -21.70 26.15
C ARG A 109 -4.21 -20.71 26.86
N MET A 110 -4.01 -20.90 28.17
CA MET A 110 -3.12 -20.05 28.97
C MET A 110 -1.67 -20.08 28.46
N ALA A 111 -1.17 -21.25 28.06
CA ALA A 111 0.17 -21.37 27.50
C ALA A 111 0.30 -20.69 26.13
N LEU A 112 -0.71 -20.81 25.26
CA LEU A 112 -0.76 -20.14 23.96
C LEU A 112 -0.84 -18.62 24.11
N GLU A 113 -1.60 -18.11 25.08
CA GLU A 113 -1.66 -16.69 25.44
C GLU A 113 -0.30 -16.18 25.92
N LEU A 114 0.34 -16.88 26.85
CA LEU A 114 1.69 -16.52 27.33
C LEU A 114 2.74 -16.51 26.23
N ALA A 115 2.61 -17.42 25.25
CA ALA A 115 3.52 -17.47 24.11
C ALA A 115 3.19 -16.43 23.02
N GLY A 116 2.15 -15.62 23.19
CA GLY A 116 1.71 -14.59 22.25
C GLY A 116 1.01 -15.13 21.00
N MET A 117 0.47 -16.36 21.05
CA MET A 117 -0.13 -17.05 19.90
C MET A 117 -1.66 -17.07 19.92
N ALA A 118 -2.29 -16.40 20.89
CA ALA A 118 -3.76 -16.36 21.02
C ALA A 118 -4.47 -15.78 19.78
N HIS A 119 -3.89 -14.76 19.15
CA HIS A 119 -4.47 -14.07 17.99
C HIS A 119 -4.67 -14.98 16.76
N ARG A 120 -3.95 -16.09 16.68
CA ARG A 120 -4.00 -17.08 15.58
C ARG A 120 -4.52 -18.44 16.04
N THR A 121 -5.16 -18.50 17.20
CA THR A 121 -5.71 -19.73 17.76
C THR A 121 -7.23 -19.71 17.67
N THR A 122 -7.81 -20.73 17.02
CA THR A 122 -9.25 -21.01 17.07
C THR A 122 -9.50 -22.18 18.01
N GLU A 123 -10.34 -21.99 19.01
CA GLU A 123 -10.70 -23.05 19.96
C GLU A 123 -11.99 -23.77 19.54
N ILE A 124 -11.96 -25.09 19.56
CA ILE A 124 -13.16 -25.92 19.41
C ILE A 124 -13.79 -26.12 20.79
N SER A 125 -15.11 -25.95 20.89
CA SER A 125 -15.80 -26.07 22.18
C SER A 125 -15.65 -27.49 22.75
N VAL A 126 -15.55 -27.60 24.07
CA VAL A 126 -15.38 -28.89 24.76
C VAL A 126 -16.49 -29.88 24.39
N GLU A 127 -17.73 -29.40 24.26
CA GLU A 127 -18.90 -30.20 23.86
C GLU A 127 -18.78 -30.75 22.44
N GLU A 128 -18.15 -30.00 21.54
CA GLU A 128 -17.92 -30.40 20.15
C GLU A 128 -16.74 -31.37 20.09
N VAL A 129 -15.67 -31.15 20.87
CA VAL A 129 -14.56 -32.11 21.03
C VAL A 129 -15.02 -33.46 21.60
N GLU A 130 -15.91 -33.46 22.59
CA GLU A 130 -16.48 -34.68 23.16
C GLU A 130 -17.35 -35.45 22.16
N ARG A 131 -18.17 -34.74 21.37
CA ARG A 131 -18.93 -35.34 20.27
C ARG A 131 -18.02 -35.96 19.20
N LEU A 132 -16.93 -35.28 18.84
CA LEU A 132 -15.98 -35.76 17.82
C LEU A 132 -15.14 -36.94 18.31
N SER A 133 -14.83 -36.97 19.60
CA SER A 133 -14.10 -38.08 20.23
C SER A 133 -14.90 -39.39 20.12
N ALA A 134 -16.23 -39.30 20.17
CA ALA A 134 -17.14 -40.44 19.93
C ALA A 134 -17.25 -40.84 18.45
N ALA A 135 -16.98 -39.92 17.52
CA ALA A 135 -17.21 -40.09 16.08
C ALA A 135 -15.92 -40.43 15.29
N GLY A 136 -14.75 -40.36 15.94
CA GLY A 136 -13.47 -40.84 15.43
C GLY A 136 -12.52 -39.74 14.96
N GLN A 137 -11.21 -40.03 15.00
CA GLN A 137 -10.13 -39.06 14.75
C GLN A 137 -10.19 -38.36 13.39
N TRP A 138 -10.73 -39.03 12.35
CA TRP A 138 -10.84 -38.46 11.01
C TRP A 138 -11.85 -37.31 10.93
N GLN A 139 -12.98 -37.42 11.63
CA GLN A 139 -13.99 -36.36 11.65
C GLN A 139 -13.50 -35.14 12.43
N ALA A 140 -12.76 -35.36 13.53
CA ALA A 140 -12.09 -34.29 14.25
C ALA A 140 -11.09 -33.54 13.35
N LEU A 141 -10.29 -34.29 12.55
CA LEU A 141 -9.34 -33.68 11.61
C LEU A 141 -10.03 -32.82 10.54
N ASN A 142 -11.16 -33.28 9.99
CA ASN A 142 -11.91 -32.51 9.00
C ASN A 142 -12.52 -31.23 9.57
N LEU A 143 -13.06 -31.29 10.79
CA LEU A 143 -13.56 -30.08 11.44
C LEU A 143 -12.42 -29.09 11.73
N CYS A 144 -11.27 -29.57 12.20
CA CYS A 144 -10.10 -28.71 12.38
C CYS A 144 -9.68 -28.03 11.07
N ARG A 145 -9.71 -28.75 9.94
CA ARG A 145 -9.45 -28.17 8.62
C ARG A 145 -10.47 -27.11 8.26
N GLN A 146 -11.76 -27.41 8.40
CA GLN A 146 -12.84 -26.47 8.12
C GLN A 146 -12.71 -25.18 8.96
N ARG A 147 -12.50 -25.28 10.27
CA ARG A 147 -12.31 -24.10 11.14
C ARG A 147 -11.06 -23.30 10.79
N SER A 148 -10.01 -23.97 10.34
CA SER A 148 -8.81 -23.30 9.85
C SER A 148 -9.07 -22.55 8.54
N GLU A 149 -9.85 -23.12 7.63
CA GLU A 149 -10.25 -22.48 6.38
C GLU A 149 -11.15 -21.27 6.65
N GLU A 150 -12.14 -21.40 7.53
CA GLU A 150 -13.04 -20.30 7.95
C GLU A 150 -12.26 -19.14 8.59
N HIS A 151 -11.33 -19.42 9.50
CA HIS A 151 -10.50 -18.40 10.13
C HIS A 151 -9.59 -17.70 9.12
N THR A 152 -8.96 -18.46 8.22
CA THR A 152 -8.12 -17.91 7.16
C THR A 152 -8.92 -16.98 6.26
N GLN A 153 -10.14 -17.38 5.89
CA GLN A 153 -11.04 -16.60 5.06
C GLN A 153 -11.45 -15.29 5.76
N GLN A 154 -11.77 -15.34 7.06
CA GLN A 154 -12.11 -14.16 7.85
C GLN A 154 -10.92 -13.20 8.01
N CYS A 155 -9.70 -13.69 8.27
CA CYS A 155 -8.50 -12.85 8.31
C CYS A 155 -8.20 -12.21 6.95
N CYS A 156 -8.37 -12.96 5.85
CA CYS A 156 -8.20 -12.45 4.49
C CYS A 156 -9.22 -11.37 4.13
N GLU A 157 -10.46 -11.47 4.63
CA GLU A 157 -11.54 -10.51 4.32
C GLU A 157 -11.27 -9.11 4.88
N TYR A 158 -10.60 -8.99 6.04
CA TYR A 158 -10.25 -7.70 6.65
C TYR A 158 -8.84 -7.21 6.29
N ALA A 159 -7.86 -8.10 6.18
CA ALA A 159 -6.47 -7.72 5.92
C ALA A 159 -6.27 -7.21 4.49
N PHE A 160 -7.05 -7.70 3.52
CA PHE A 160 -6.83 -7.41 2.12
C PHE A 160 -7.21 -5.96 1.71
N PRO A 161 -8.38 -5.41 2.09
CA PRO A 161 -8.69 -4.00 1.84
C PRO A 161 -7.70 -3.04 2.52
N MET A 162 -7.28 -3.36 3.75
CA MET A 162 -6.28 -2.55 4.49
C MET A 162 -4.91 -2.56 3.80
N ALA A 163 -4.48 -3.70 3.27
CA ALA A 163 -3.25 -3.80 2.48
C ALA A 163 -3.34 -2.94 1.21
N VAL A 164 -4.49 -2.95 0.53
CA VAL A 164 -4.73 -2.11 -0.64
C VAL A 164 -4.73 -0.63 -0.28
N GLU A 165 -5.35 -0.24 0.83
CA GLU A 165 -5.34 1.14 1.29
C GLU A 165 -3.91 1.64 1.60
N ALA A 166 -3.09 0.78 2.22
CA ALA A 166 -1.69 1.09 2.52
C ALA A 166 -0.83 1.31 1.25
N ILE A 167 -0.95 0.44 0.24
CA ILE A 167 -0.19 0.64 -1.01
C ILE A 167 -0.69 1.85 -1.80
N VAL A 168 -1.99 2.17 -1.73
CA VAL A 168 -2.57 3.40 -2.31
C VAL A 168 -2.04 4.64 -1.62
N ALA A 169 -1.97 4.64 -0.29
CA ALA A 169 -1.33 5.70 0.48
C ALA A 169 0.17 5.84 0.15
N GLY A 170 0.82 4.75 -0.24
CA GLY A 170 2.20 4.72 -0.73
C GLY A 170 2.38 5.14 -2.20
N GLY A 171 1.29 5.50 -2.89
CA GLY A 171 1.32 6.01 -4.27
C GLY A 171 1.15 4.93 -5.37
N MET A 172 0.87 3.69 -5.02
CA MET A 172 0.56 2.63 -5.99
C MET A 172 -0.94 2.50 -6.22
N ASN A 173 -1.37 2.47 -7.47
CA ASN A 173 -2.79 2.45 -7.83
C ASN A 173 -3.19 1.27 -8.71
N THR A 174 -2.32 0.26 -8.88
CA THR A 174 -2.59 -0.89 -9.74
C THR A 174 -2.34 -2.16 -8.94
N VAL A 175 -3.36 -3.01 -8.83
CA VAL A 175 -3.38 -4.19 -7.96
C VAL A 175 -3.77 -5.43 -8.76
N GLU A 176 -3.00 -6.50 -8.63
CA GLU A 176 -3.29 -7.81 -9.22
C GLU A 176 -3.83 -8.76 -8.14
N VAL A 177 -5.03 -9.31 -8.35
CA VAL A 177 -5.61 -10.35 -7.50
C VAL A 177 -5.46 -11.70 -8.19
N THR A 178 -4.63 -12.59 -7.65
CA THR A 178 -4.34 -13.87 -8.29
C THR A 178 -5.50 -14.86 -8.11
N LEU A 179 -5.94 -15.51 -9.19
CA LEU A 179 -7.10 -16.41 -9.19
C LEU A 179 -6.88 -17.75 -8.45
N ASN A 180 -5.65 -18.04 -8.05
CA ASN A 180 -5.33 -19.14 -7.14
C ASN A 180 -5.54 -18.78 -5.65
N SER A 181 -5.97 -17.55 -5.35
CA SER A 181 -6.37 -17.13 -4.00
C SER A 181 -7.84 -17.47 -3.73
N PRO A 182 -8.21 -17.79 -2.47
CA PRO A 182 -9.61 -18.00 -2.10
C PRO A 182 -10.46 -16.77 -2.45
N ASP A 183 -11.64 -16.99 -3.04
CA ASP A 183 -12.61 -15.94 -3.39
C ASP A 183 -12.09 -14.79 -4.26
N ALA A 184 -11.03 -14.99 -5.04
CA ALA A 184 -10.40 -13.96 -5.86
C ALA A 184 -11.39 -13.14 -6.73
N LEU A 185 -12.37 -13.80 -7.36
CA LEU A 185 -13.40 -13.13 -8.16
C LEU A 185 -14.30 -12.19 -7.35
N ARG A 186 -14.61 -12.55 -6.10
CA ARG A 186 -15.38 -11.69 -5.18
C ARG A 186 -14.50 -10.53 -4.72
N GLN A 187 -13.24 -10.80 -4.38
CA GLN A 187 -12.28 -9.77 -3.98
C GLN A 187 -12.09 -8.71 -5.06
N ILE A 188 -11.97 -9.12 -6.34
CA ILE A 188 -11.90 -8.18 -7.48
C ILE A 188 -13.13 -7.26 -7.49
N GLN A 189 -14.32 -7.84 -7.38
CA GLN A 189 -15.58 -7.08 -7.38
C GLN A 189 -15.68 -6.11 -6.20
N SER A 190 -15.29 -6.55 -5.00
CA SER A 190 -15.29 -5.73 -3.79
C SER A 190 -14.31 -4.58 -3.89
N LEU A 191 -13.06 -4.84 -4.28
CA LEU A 191 -12.03 -3.81 -4.43
C LEU A 191 -12.41 -2.78 -5.48
N GLN A 192 -12.97 -3.21 -6.62
CA GLN A 192 -13.43 -2.28 -7.63
C GLN A 192 -14.47 -1.33 -7.02
N THR A 193 -15.45 -1.89 -6.30
CA THR A 193 -16.55 -1.12 -5.72
C THR A 193 -16.05 -0.14 -4.65
N GLU A 194 -15.20 -0.61 -3.73
CA GLU A 194 -14.71 0.16 -2.59
C GLU A 194 -13.73 1.27 -3.00
N PHE A 195 -12.87 0.99 -3.98
CA PHE A 195 -11.85 1.92 -4.47
C PHE A 195 -12.17 2.48 -5.86
N ALA A 196 -13.47 2.58 -6.19
CA ALA A 196 -13.94 3.01 -7.51
C ALA A 196 -13.28 4.32 -7.95
N GLY A 197 -12.61 4.29 -9.11
CA GLY A 197 -11.91 5.43 -9.70
C GLY A 197 -10.58 5.82 -9.03
N LYS A 198 -10.13 5.09 -8.00
CA LYS A 198 -8.85 5.31 -7.32
C LYS A 198 -7.78 4.30 -7.73
N ILE A 199 -8.16 3.06 -8.00
CA ILE A 199 -7.24 1.98 -8.38
C ILE A 199 -7.69 1.23 -9.64
N ASN A 200 -6.73 0.62 -10.31
CA ASN A 200 -6.93 -0.39 -11.34
C ASN A 200 -6.79 -1.77 -10.69
N VAL A 201 -7.86 -2.57 -10.71
CA VAL A 201 -7.85 -3.94 -10.17
C VAL A 201 -7.82 -4.92 -11.33
N GLY A 202 -6.83 -5.81 -11.36
CA GLY A 202 -6.71 -6.85 -12.39
C GLY A 202 -6.73 -8.25 -11.81
N ALA A 203 -6.95 -9.23 -12.68
CA ALA A 203 -6.92 -10.65 -12.31
C ALA A 203 -5.60 -11.29 -12.72
N GLY A 204 -4.93 -11.92 -11.76
CA GLY A 204 -3.67 -12.63 -11.94
C GLY A 204 -3.83 -14.13 -12.05
N THR A 205 -2.78 -14.81 -12.51
CA THR A 205 -2.78 -16.28 -12.66
C THR A 205 -3.92 -16.80 -13.55
N VAL A 206 -4.31 -16.02 -14.56
CA VAL A 206 -5.39 -16.39 -15.49
C VAL A 206 -4.83 -17.37 -16.52
N CYS A 207 -5.34 -18.61 -16.52
CA CYS A 207 -4.82 -19.68 -17.38
C CYS A 207 -5.84 -20.20 -18.41
N LYS A 208 -7.10 -19.79 -18.32
CA LYS A 208 -8.18 -20.27 -19.18
C LYS A 208 -9.10 -19.14 -19.60
N ALA A 209 -9.64 -19.21 -20.81
CA ALA A 209 -10.65 -18.27 -21.30
C ALA A 209 -11.88 -18.13 -20.39
N SER A 210 -12.31 -19.21 -19.71
CA SER A 210 -13.43 -19.16 -18.74
C SER A 210 -13.14 -18.22 -17.58
N ASP A 211 -11.92 -18.28 -17.05
CA ASP A 211 -11.48 -17.52 -15.89
C ASP A 211 -11.30 -16.05 -16.26
N ALA A 212 -10.79 -15.79 -17.47
CA ALA A 212 -10.70 -14.46 -18.05
C ALA A 212 -12.08 -13.79 -18.16
N LYS A 213 -13.07 -14.49 -18.72
CA LYS A 213 -14.45 -13.97 -18.83
C LYS A 213 -15.03 -13.68 -17.46
N ALA A 214 -14.93 -14.63 -16.53
CA ALA A 214 -15.44 -14.46 -15.18
C ALA A 214 -14.79 -13.27 -14.45
N ALA A 215 -13.48 -13.08 -14.61
CA ALA A 215 -12.79 -11.93 -14.02
C ALA A 215 -13.24 -10.59 -14.61
N ILE A 216 -13.39 -10.50 -15.94
CA ILE A 216 -13.87 -9.29 -16.62
C ILE A 216 -15.31 -8.96 -16.19
N GLU A 217 -16.19 -9.95 -16.11
CA GLU A 217 -17.57 -9.79 -15.62
C GLU A 217 -17.63 -9.26 -14.18
N ARG A 218 -16.58 -9.50 -13.38
CA ARG A 218 -16.43 -8.99 -12.01
C ARG A 218 -15.71 -7.65 -11.91
N GLY A 219 -15.39 -7.03 -13.05
CA GLY A 219 -14.80 -5.69 -13.10
C GLY A 219 -13.27 -5.65 -13.15
N ALA A 220 -12.61 -6.77 -13.46
CA ALA A 220 -11.17 -6.76 -13.70
C ALA A 220 -10.84 -5.82 -14.87
N SER A 221 -10.00 -4.82 -14.59
CA SER A 221 -9.55 -3.79 -15.53
C SER A 221 -8.36 -4.23 -16.37
N PHE A 222 -7.70 -5.34 -16.03
CA PHE A 222 -6.65 -6.00 -16.81
C PHE A 222 -6.52 -7.47 -16.39
N LEU A 223 -5.87 -8.27 -17.24
CA LEU A 223 -5.58 -9.69 -16.99
C LEU A 223 -4.07 -9.94 -16.96
N VAL A 224 -3.62 -10.84 -16.10
CA VAL A 224 -2.23 -11.29 -16.02
C VAL A 224 -2.16 -12.80 -16.08
N THR A 225 -1.33 -13.33 -16.97
CA THR A 225 -1.12 -14.76 -17.13
C THR A 225 0.31 -15.15 -16.70
N PRO A 226 0.52 -16.37 -16.20
CA PRO A 226 1.87 -16.87 -15.94
C PRO A 226 2.53 -17.44 -17.20
N ILE A 227 1.75 -17.69 -18.25
CA ILE A 227 2.14 -18.38 -19.49
C ILE A 227 1.49 -17.71 -20.71
N VAL A 228 1.94 -18.06 -21.91
CA VAL A 228 1.27 -17.68 -23.16
C VAL A 228 -0.01 -18.52 -23.33
N ALA A 229 -1.15 -17.96 -22.92
CA ALA A 229 -2.48 -18.55 -23.06
C ALA A 229 -3.27 -17.78 -24.13
N GLU A 230 -3.17 -18.20 -25.40
CA GLU A 230 -3.72 -17.46 -26.54
C GLU A 230 -5.23 -17.25 -26.46
N ASP A 231 -5.96 -18.22 -25.91
CA ASP A 231 -7.39 -18.14 -25.67
C ASP A 231 -7.75 -17.01 -24.68
N VAL A 232 -6.95 -16.85 -23.62
CA VAL A 232 -7.08 -15.74 -22.66
C VAL A 232 -6.79 -14.39 -23.34
N ILE A 233 -5.75 -14.32 -24.18
CA ILE A 233 -5.39 -13.09 -24.90
C ILE A 233 -6.52 -12.69 -25.86
N GLN A 234 -7.09 -13.65 -26.59
CA GLN A 234 -8.21 -13.40 -27.49
C GLN A 234 -9.44 -12.87 -26.76
N VAL A 235 -9.78 -13.43 -25.59
CA VAL A 235 -10.87 -12.91 -24.74
C VAL A 235 -10.59 -11.47 -24.32
N ALA A 236 -9.37 -11.17 -23.89
CA ALA A 236 -8.98 -9.84 -23.47
C ALA A 236 -9.09 -8.81 -24.60
N VAL A 237 -8.57 -9.14 -25.79
CA VAL A 237 -8.64 -8.30 -27.00
C VAL A 237 -10.09 -8.06 -27.42
N GLN A 238 -10.93 -9.10 -27.43
CA GLN A 238 -12.36 -8.97 -27.78
C GLN A 238 -13.14 -8.09 -26.79
N ALA A 239 -12.73 -8.10 -25.52
CA ALA A 239 -13.34 -7.29 -24.47
C ALA A 239 -12.72 -5.89 -24.31
N ASP A 240 -11.71 -5.55 -25.12
CA ASP A 240 -10.90 -4.32 -24.98
C ASP A 240 -10.29 -4.16 -23.57
N VAL A 241 -9.86 -5.27 -22.98
CA VAL A 241 -9.21 -5.33 -21.67
C VAL A 241 -7.71 -5.63 -21.85
N PRO A 242 -6.80 -4.83 -21.26
CA PRO A 242 -5.36 -5.09 -21.35
C PRO A 242 -4.96 -6.47 -20.80
N ALA A 243 -4.04 -7.13 -21.51
CA ALA A 243 -3.47 -8.42 -21.10
C ALA A 243 -1.95 -8.32 -20.91
N PHE A 244 -1.47 -8.73 -19.73
CA PHE A 244 -0.07 -8.83 -19.36
C PHE A 244 0.35 -10.29 -19.35
N VAL A 245 0.99 -10.73 -20.42
CA VAL A 245 1.14 -12.16 -20.72
C VAL A 245 2.50 -12.68 -20.26
N GLY A 246 2.50 -13.74 -19.47
CA GLY A 246 3.72 -14.40 -19.01
C GLY A 246 4.49 -15.11 -20.13
N ALA A 247 5.77 -14.81 -20.27
CA ALA A 247 6.69 -15.48 -21.20
C ALA A 247 8.12 -15.45 -20.65
N MET A 248 8.93 -16.43 -21.03
CA MET A 248 10.34 -16.53 -20.63
C MET A 248 11.29 -16.38 -21.83
N THR A 249 10.98 -16.98 -22.97
CA THR A 249 11.89 -17.07 -24.13
C THR A 249 11.52 -16.08 -25.25
N PRO A 250 12.46 -15.72 -26.17
CA PRO A 250 12.15 -14.78 -27.26
C PRO A 250 10.99 -15.24 -28.15
N THR A 251 10.86 -16.55 -28.39
CA THR A 251 9.75 -17.13 -29.15
C THR A 251 8.41 -16.93 -28.45
N GLU A 252 8.34 -17.21 -27.15
CA GLU A 252 7.13 -16.99 -26.34
C GLU A 252 6.78 -15.51 -26.26
N ILE A 253 7.79 -14.65 -26.08
CA ILE A 253 7.63 -13.20 -25.98
C ILE A 253 7.06 -12.62 -27.27
N LEU A 254 7.61 -13.01 -28.42
CA LEU A 254 7.11 -12.58 -29.72
C LEU A 254 5.69 -13.13 -29.96
N ARG A 255 5.45 -14.40 -29.63
CA ARG A 255 4.12 -15.01 -29.78
C ARG A 255 3.05 -14.29 -28.96
N ALA A 256 3.33 -13.98 -27.70
CA ALA A 256 2.43 -13.22 -26.84
C ALA A 256 2.10 -11.85 -27.44
N TRP A 257 3.12 -11.13 -27.93
CA TRP A 257 2.97 -9.82 -28.56
C TRP A 257 2.10 -9.88 -29.82
N ASP A 258 2.37 -10.83 -30.72
CA ASP A 258 1.61 -11.02 -31.96
C ASP A 258 0.14 -11.40 -31.71
N CYS A 259 -0.13 -12.10 -30.61
CA CYS A 259 -1.48 -12.43 -30.18
C CYS A 259 -2.25 -11.23 -29.60
N GLY A 260 -1.60 -10.07 -29.41
CA GLY A 260 -2.24 -8.84 -28.92
C GLY A 260 -1.97 -8.53 -27.45
N ALA A 261 -0.95 -9.12 -26.83
CA ALA A 261 -0.57 -8.74 -25.48
C ALA A 261 -0.27 -7.23 -25.39
N SER A 262 -0.83 -6.56 -24.39
CA SER A 262 -0.53 -5.15 -24.14
C SER A 262 0.89 -4.97 -23.61
N LEU A 263 1.36 -5.95 -22.85
CA LEU A 263 2.66 -6.00 -22.20
C LEU A 263 3.04 -7.48 -22.02
N VAL A 264 4.33 -7.81 -22.12
CA VAL A 264 4.79 -9.18 -21.87
C VAL A 264 5.49 -9.22 -20.51
N LYS A 265 4.93 -10.01 -19.60
CA LYS A 265 5.48 -10.31 -18.28
C LYS A 265 6.64 -11.28 -18.46
N LEU A 266 7.86 -10.79 -18.28
CA LEU A 266 9.08 -11.60 -18.27
C LEU A 266 9.17 -12.30 -16.91
N PHE A 267 8.94 -13.61 -16.89
CA PHE A 267 8.84 -14.39 -15.66
C PHE A 267 9.51 -15.76 -15.81
N PRO A 268 10.30 -16.24 -14.83
CA PRO A 268 10.71 -15.54 -13.59
C PRO A 268 11.93 -14.63 -13.81
N ALA A 269 11.83 -13.35 -13.43
CA ALA A 269 12.87 -12.37 -13.74
C ALA A 269 14.13 -12.50 -12.87
N ASP A 270 14.02 -12.94 -11.63
CA ASP A 270 15.14 -13.15 -10.70
C ASP A 270 16.16 -14.20 -11.18
N ALA A 271 15.70 -15.24 -11.88
CA ALA A 271 16.58 -16.22 -12.50
C ALA A 271 17.31 -15.70 -13.75
N LEU A 272 16.76 -14.68 -14.42
CA LEU A 272 17.24 -14.18 -15.72
C LEU A 272 18.06 -12.89 -15.61
N GLY A 273 17.66 -12.01 -14.70
CA GLY A 273 18.27 -10.71 -14.43
C GLY A 273 18.04 -9.64 -15.50
N PRO A 274 18.45 -8.38 -15.23
CA PRO A 274 18.31 -7.25 -16.16
C PRO A 274 19.04 -7.45 -17.49
N GLY A 275 20.16 -8.17 -17.48
CA GLY A 275 20.96 -8.45 -18.68
C GLY A 275 20.21 -9.27 -19.73
N TYR A 276 19.37 -10.21 -19.30
CA TYR A 276 18.50 -10.97 -20.20
C TYR A 276 17.46 -10.06 -20.87
N LEU A 277 16.77 -9.21 -20.09
CA LEU A 277 15.79 -8.25 -20.62
C LEU A 277 16.41 -7.37 -21.70
N LYS A 278 17.61 -6.81 -21.43
CA LYS A 278 18.37 -6.00 -22.40
C LYS A 278 18.68 -6.78 -23.67
N SER A 279 19.06 -8.05 -23.53
CA SER A 279 19.41 -8.93 -24.66
C SER A 279 18.20 -9.25 -25.54
N VAL A 280 17.04 -9.52 -24.95
CA VAL A 280 15.78 -9.76 -25.69
C VAL A 280 15.30 -8.50 -26.39
N ARG A 281 15.42 -7.34 -25.75
CA ARG A 281 15.04 -6.05 -26.35
C ARG A 281 15.85 -5.67 -27.58
N GLY A 282 17.06 -6.23 -27.76
CA GLY A 282 17.88 -6.01 -28.95
C GLY A 282 17.13 -6.35 -30.24
N PRO A 283 16.74 -7.61 -30.47
CA PRO A 283 15.97 -8.01 -31.64
C PRO A 283 14.46 -7.70 -31.54
N LEU A 284 13.89 -7.56 -30.34
CA LEU A 284 12.45 -7.37 -30.11
C LEU A 284 12.12 -5.98 -29.53
N ALA A 285 12.68 -4.91 -30.11
CA ALA A 285 12.60 -3.56 -29.55
C ALA A 285 11.16 -2.99 -29.44
N GLN A 286 10.22 -3.51 -30.25
CA GLN A 286 8.81 -3.15 -30.23
C GLN A 286 8.05 -3.73 -29.03
N VAL A 287 8.54 -4.82 -28.45
CA VAL A 287 7.84 -5.54 -27.37
C VAL A 287 8.08 -4.83 -26.05
N ARG A 288 7.00 -4.50 -25.35
CA ARG A 288 7.07 -3.92 -24.00
C ARG A 288 7.21 -5.03 -22.96
N LEU A 289 8.34 -5.07 -22.27
CA LEU A 289 8.65 -6.09 -21.27
C LEU A 289 8.45 -5.57 -19.84
N MET A 290 7.90 -6.43 -18.99
CA MET A 290 7.72 -6.20 -17.56
C MET A 290 8.35 -7.34 -16.76
N PRO A 291 9.53 -7.15 -16.13
CA PRO A 291 10.09 -8.15 -15.23
C PRO A 291 9.14 -8.38 -14.05
N THR A 292 8.96 -9.64 -13.67
CA THR A 292 8.18 -10.07 -12.51
C THR A 292 8.86 -11.27 -11.85
N GLY A 293 8.91 -11.31 -10.52
CA GLY A 293 9.66 -12.30 -9.74
C GLY A 293 11.00 -11.73 -9.27
N GLY A 294 11.14 -11.55 -7.95
CA GLY A 294 12.35 -11.01 -7.29
C GLY A 294 12.77 -9.60 -7.69
N VAL A 295 11.83 -8.75 -8.14
CA VAL A 295 12.06 -7.30 -8.29
C VAL A 295 12.03 -6.66 -6.90
N THR A 296 13.11 -5.99 -6.52
CA THR A 296 13.27 -5.28 -5.25
C THR A 296 13.51 -3.79 -5.51
N VAL A 297 13.45 -2.95 -4.47
CA VAL A 297 13.75 -1.52 -4.58
C VAL A 297 15.17 -1.29 -5.12
N GLU A 298 16.10 -2.17 -4.74
CA GLU A 298 17.53 -2.07 -5.04
C GLU A 298 17.84 -2.42 -6.51
N ASN A 299 17.15 -3.40 -7.09
CA ASN A 299 17.42 -3.84 -8.46
C ASN A 299 16.52 -3.17 -9.52
N LEU A 300 15.50 -2.42 -9.10
CA LEU A 300 14.54 -1.78 -10.01
C LEU A 300 15.21 -0.84 -11.02
N ALA A 301 16.21 -0.07 -10.59
CA ALA A 301 16.94 0.85 -11.44
C ALA A 301 17.71 0.15 -12.57
N GLU A 302 18.25 -1.04 -12.32
CA GLU A 302 18.97 -1.83 -13.32
C GLU A 302 18.02 -2.33 -14.41
N TYR A 303 16.84 -2.80 -14.03
CA TYR A 303 15.80 -3.20 -14.97
C TYR A 303 15.27 -2.01 -15.78
N LEU A 304 15.10 -0.84 -15.17
CA LEU A 304 14.75 0.38 -15.89
C LEU A 304 15.81 0.72 -16.94
N ALA A 305 17.10 0.68 -16.58
CA ALA A 305 18.20 0.93 -17.51
C ALA A 305 18.28 -0.13 -18.63
N ALA A 306 17.87 -1.37 -18.35
CA ALA A 306 17.74 -2.44 -19.35
C ALA A 306 16.54 -2.24 -20.31
N GLY A 307 15.63 -1.31 -20.01
CA GLY A 307 14.46 -0.98 -20.83
C GLY A 307 13.15 -1.62 -20.36
N ALA A 308 13.01 -1.97 -19.08
CA ALA A 308 11.72 -2.39 -18.54
C ALA A 308 10.65 -1.30 -18.74
N SER A 309 9.45 -1.71 -19.17
CA SER A 309 8.31 -0.81 -19.42
C SER A 309 7.32 -0.73 -18.25
N GLY A 310 7.46 -1.63 -17.27
CA GLY A 310 6.66 -1.72 -16.06
C GLY A 310 7.25 -2.79 -15.13
N PHE A 311 6.63 -3.04 -13.98
CA PHE A 311 7.12 -4.01 -12.99
C PHE A 311 5.96 -4.79 -12.38
N GLY A 312 6.13 -6.12 -12.25
CA GLY A 312 5.30 -6.93 -11.37
C GLY A 312 6.02 -7.11 -10.02
N ILE A 313 5.45 -6.55 -8.95
CA ILE A 313 6.02 -6.57 -7.61
C ILE A 313 5.13 -7.45 -6.72
N GLY A 314 5.71 -8.50 -6.14
CA GLY A 314 5.00 -9.48 -5.30
C GLY A 314 5.56 -9.50 -3.89
N GLY A 315 6.20 -10.60 -3.52
CA GLY A 315 6.73 -10.86 -2.16
C GLY A 315 7.55 -9.73 -1.53
N PRO A 316 8.45 -9.03 -2.25
CA PRO A 316 9.19 -7.89 -1.69
C PRO A 316 8.33 -6.71 -1.23
N LEU A 317 7.10 -6.57 -1.73
CA LEU A 317 6.12 -5.58 -1.26
C LEU A 317 5.16 -6.18 -0.23
N PHE A 318 4.63 -7.37 -0.51
CA PHE A 318 3.71 -8.10 0.36
C PHE A 318 4.46 -9.11 1.24
N ASP A 319 5.27 -8.61 2.17
CA ASP A 319 5.95 -9.47 3.14
C ASP A 319 4.95 -10.15 4.08
N LYS A 320 5.03 -11.48 4.19
CA LYS A 320 4.04 -12.28 4.91
C LYS A 320 3.96 -11.91 6.40
N GLN A 321 5.11 -11.69 7.04
CA GLN A 321 5.16 -11.37 8.45
C GLN A 321 4.57 -9.98 8.71
N GLN A 322 4.92 -9.00 7.87
CA GLN A 322 4.40 -7.63 8.01
C GLN A 322 2.88 -7.57 7.81
N ILE A 323 2.33 -8.37 6.88
CA ILE A 323 0.87 -8.48 6.69
C ILE A 323 0.20 -9.18 7.88
N ALA A 324 0.79 -10.27 8.39
CA ALA A 324 0.28 -10.99 9.56
C ALA A 324 0.26 -10.10 10.81
N ASP A 325 1.30 -9.28 10.99
CA ASP A 325 1.42 -8.31 12.09
C ASP A 325 0.58 -7.04 11.85
N GLN A 326 -0.15 -6.94 10.73
CA GLN A 326 -0.95 -5.78 10.34
C GLN A 326 -0.14 -4.47 10.31
N ASN A 327 1.13 -4.55 9.93
CA ASN A 327 2.03 -3.41 9.86
C ASN A 327 1.81 -2.59 8.56
N TRP A 328 0.64 -1.97 8.46
CA TRP A 328 0.23 -1.17 7.31
C TRP A 328 1.13 0.05 7.07
N ALA A 329 1.71 0.60 8.13
CA ALA A 329 2.67 1.70 8.04
C ALA A 329 3.94 1.27 7.29
N TRP A 330 4.47 0.08 7.59
CA TRP A 330 5.59 -0.49 6.86
C TRP A 330 5.24 -0.71 5.39
N LEU A 331 4.06 -1.28 5.09
CA LEU A 331 3.63 -1.52 3.71
C LEU A 331 3.51 -0.22 2.91
N THR A 332 3.00 0.84 3.54
CA THR A 332 2.91 2.19 2.96
C THR A 332 4.31 2.76 2.65
N ASP A 333 5.27 2.64 3.58
CA ASP A 333 6.64 3.09 3.37
C ASP A 333 7.33 2.29 2.25
N GLN A 334 7.16 0.97 2.21
CA GLN A 334 7.71 0.15 1.14
C GLN A 334 7.15 0.51 -0.23
N ALA A 335 5.82 0.71 -0.33
CA ALA A 335 5.20 1.17 -1.57
C ALA A 335 5.78 2.54 -2.01
N HIS A 336 5.94 3.48 -1.10
CA HIS A 336 6.60 4.75 -1.38
C HIS A 336 8.04 4.57 -1.87
N ARG A 337 8.82 3.67 -1.27
CA ARG A 337 10.20 3.39 -1.70
C ARG A 337 10.25 2.86 -3.13
N PHE A 338 9.35 1.97 -3.52
CA PHE A 338 9.23 1.49 -4.89
C PHE A 338 8.85 2.61 -5.87
N VAL A 339 7.86 3.45 -5.52
CA VAL A 339 7.47 4.61 -6.34
C VAL A 339 8.64 5.56 -6.50
N ALA A 340 9.34 5.89 -5.41
CA ALA A 340 10.52 6.75 -5.44
C ALA A 340 11.66 6.16 -6.26
N ALA A 341 11.91 4.84 -6.18
CA ALA A 341 12.92 4.16 -6.99
C ALA A 341 12.55 4.13 -8.49
N TYR A 342 11.25 4.06 -8.81
CA TYR A 342 10.76 4.09 -10.18
C TYR A 342 10.78 5.49 -10.80
N GLU A 343 10.37 6.51 -10.04
CA GLU A 343 10.36 7.91 -10.47
C GLU A 343 11.74 8.54 -10.41
N GLY A 344 12.59 8.13 -9.46
CA GLY A 344 13.92 8.70 -9.22
C GLY A 344 14.76 8.82 -10.48
N PRO A 345 15.01 7.75 -11.26
CA PRO A 345 15.75 7.84 -12.52
C PRO A 345 15.07 8.71 -13.59
N ARG A 346 13.74 8.84 -13.56
CA ARG A 346 12.95 9.63 -14.53
C ARG A 346 12.98 11.12 -14.22
N ILE A 347 13.05 11.47 -12.94
CA ILE A 347 13.08 12.85 -12.44
C ILE A 347 14.52 13.25 -12.05
N SER A 348 15.48 12.31 -12.05
CA SER A 348 16.90 12.54 -11.74
C SER A 348 17.50 13.69 -12.53
N SER A 349 17.20 13.76 -13.83
CA SER A 349 17.62 14.89 -14.67
C SER A 349 17.03 16.21 -14.18
N VAL A 350 15.76 16.21 -13.74
CA VAL A 350 15.08 17.40 -13.18
C VAL A 350 15.61 17.78 -11.80
N LEU A 351 15.91 16.81 -10.93
CA LEU A 351 16.49 17.02 -9.61
C LEU A 351 17.95 17.48 -9.69
N THR A 352 18.71 16.96 -10.64
CA THR A 352 20.10 17.39 -10.91
C THR A 352 20.10 18.84 -11.40
N LEU A 353 19.17 19.21 -12.28
CA LEU A 353 18.96 20.60 -12.69
C LEU A 353 18.51 21.50 -11.53
N GLY A 354 17.65 20.99 -10.65
CA GLY A 354 17.24 21.68 -9.42
C GLY A 354 18.42 21.91 -8.48
N LYS A 355 19.30 20.92 -8.29
CA LYS A 355 20.54 21.05 -7.50
C LYS A 355 21.48 22.09 -8.09
N ILE A 356 21.73 22.06 -9.40
CA ILE A 356 22.56 23.08 -10.09
C ILE A 356 22.00 24.49 -9.85
N ARG A 357 20.67 24.66 -9.89
CA ARG A 357 20.03 25.96 -9.68
C ARG A 357 19.99 26.42 -8.22
N ILE A 358 19.75 25.50 -7.28
CA ILE A 358 19.63 25.77 -5.84
C ILE A 358 21.01 25.95 -5.20
N LEU A 359 21.99 25.14 -5.60
CA LEU A 359 23.35 25.15 -5.05
C LEU A 359 24.27 26.16 -5.77
N GLY A 360 23.78 26.82 -6.82
CA GLY A 360 24.54 27.84 -7.56
C GLY A 360 25.71 27.27 -8.36
N GLU A 361 25.76 25.96 -8.57
CA GLU A 361 26.79 25.33 -9.38
C GLU A 361 26.59 25.70 -10.86
N SER A 362 27.66 26.13 -11.52
CA SER A 362 27.64 26.38 -12.97
C SER A 362 28.32 25.21 -13.67
N PRO A 363 27.72 24.63 -14.73
CA PRO A 363 28.41 23.61 -15.50
C PRO A 363 29.65 24.20 -16.16
N ASP A 364 30.75 23.46 -16.09
CA ASP A 364 32.05 23.82 -16.67
C ASP A 364 31.91 23.96 -18.20
N ARG A 365 32.35 25.11 -18.73
CA ARG A 365 32.15 25.50 -20.14
C ARG A 365 33.18 24.89 -21.10
N THR A 366 33.99 23.94 -20.63
CA THR A 366 35.23 23.58 -21.33
C THR A 366 35.26 22.21 -22.04
N ALA A 367 34.18 21.40 -22.09
CA ALA A 367 34.24 20.16 -22.90
C ALA A 367 32.90 19.58 -23.42
N THR A 368 32.85 19.40 -24.76
CA THR A 368 32.30 18.26 -25.55
C THR A 368 30.92 17.65 -25.26
N THR A 369 30.04 18.25 -24.46
CA THR A 369 28.67 17.73 -24.25
C THR A 369 27.61 18.58 -24.92
N SER A 370 26.79 17.96 -25.78
CA SER A 370 25.59 18.56 -26.35
C SER A 370 24.62 18.92 -25.21
N THR A 371 24.60 20.19 -24.82
CA THR A 371 23.73 20.71 -23.78
C THR A 371 22.37 20.99 -24.38
N PHE A 372 21.31 20.41 -23.81
CA PHE A 372 19.95 20.73 -24.18
C PHE A 372 19.45 21.88 -23.31
N SER A 373 18.97 22.94 -23.94
CA SER A 373 18.33 24.07 -23.27
C SER A 373 16.83 23.85 -23.25
N LEU A 374 16.23 23.81 -22.06
CA LEU A 374 14.78 23.87 -21.89
C LEU A 374 14.35 25.32 -21.68
N MET A 375 13.53 25.83 -22.60
CA MET A 375 12.80 27.08 -22.39
C MET A 375 11.46 26.75 -21.73
N PHE A 376 11.27 27.24 -20.52
CA PHE A 376 9.95 27.22 -19.87
C PHE A 376 9.27 28.55 -20.11
N ASP A 377 7.97 28.50 -20.42
CA ASP A 377 7.14 29.69 -20.34
C ASP A 377 6.89 30.00 -18.86
N MET A 378 7.73 30.88 -18.32
CA MET A 378 7.70 31.22 -16.90
C MET A 378 6.40 31.89 -16.46
N ASN A 379 5.65 32.51 -17.38
CA ASN A 379 4.33 33.04 -17.05
C ASN A 379 3.38 31.92 -16.67
N VAL A 380 3.31 30.86 -17.48
CA VAL A 380 2.45 29.68 -17.22
C VAL A 380 2.85 28.96 -15.94
N VAL A 381 4.16 28.83 -15.69
CA VAL A 381 4.66 28.20 -14.47
C VAL A 381 4.28 29.01 -13.23
N PHE A 382 4.48 30.32 -13.29
CA PHE A 382 4.16 31.23 -12.19
C PHE A 382 2.65 31.27 -11.91
N GLU A 383 1.83 31.38 -12.94
CA GLU A 383 0.36 31.33 -12.86
C GLU A 383 -0.11 30.08 -12.10
N ARG A 384 0.34 28.89 -12.54
CA ARG A 384 -0.04 27.62 -11.92
C ARG A 384 0.43 27.51 -10.47
N TYR A 385 1.63 28.01 -10.18
CA TYR A 385 2.15 28.05 -8.82
C TYR A 385 1.26 28.90 -7.92
N ILE A 386 0.93 30.13 -8.33
CA ILE A 386 0.06 31.04 -7.57
C ILE A 386 -1.34 30.45 -7.38
N ALA A 387 -1.92 29.87 -8.43
CA ALA A 387 -3.22 29.22 -8.34
C ALA A 387 -3.24 28.10 -7.28
N GLN A 388 -2.18 27.30 -7.23
CA GLN A 388 -2.06 26.21 -6.26
C GLN A 388 -1.83 26.73 -4.83
N VAL A 389 -1.02 27.78 -4.66
CA VAL A 389 -0.81 28.43 -3.36
C VAL A 389 -2.12 29.01 -2.84
N MET A 390 -2.86 29.74 -3.67
CA MET A 390 -4.17 30.30 -3.30
C MET A 390 -5.18 29.20 -2.96
N LYS A 391 -5.22 28.12 -3.75
CA LYS A 391 -6.09 26.97 -3.49
C LYS A 391 -5.83 26.34 -2.13
N ARG A 392 -4.55 26.22 -1.72
CA ARG A 392 -4.17 25.69 -0.40
C ARG A 392 -4.50 26.64 0.74
N ALA A 393 -4.26 27.94 0.56
CA ALA A 393 -4.55 28.95 1.58
C ALA A 393 -6.05 29.11 1.85
N MET A 394 -6.90 28.83 0.86
CA MET A 394 -8.35 29.01 0.94
C MET A 394 -9.13 27.77 1.41
N VAL A 395 -8.45 26.71 1.87
CA VAL A 395 -9.11 25.48 2.40
C VAL A 395 -9.90 25.74 3.70
N LEU A 396 -9.67 26.88 4.36
CA LEU A 396 -10.37 27.31 5.58
C LEU A 396 -11.46 28.37 5.26
N GLY A 397 -12.58 27.94 4.65
CA GLY A 397 -13.78 28.79 4.45
C GLY A 397 -14.62 28.42 3.22
N ASP A 398 -15.73 29.13 2.99
CA ASP A 398 -16.65 28.94 1.85
C ASP A 398 -16.11 29.49 0.50
N ARG A 399 -14.79 29.78 0.43
CA ARG A 399 -14.12 30.37 -0.73
C ARG A 399 -13.23 29.34 -1.42
N HIS A 400 -13.18 29.37 -2.75
CA HIS A 400 -12.23 28.54 -3.51
C HIS A 400 -11.62 29.31 -4.69
N ALA A 401 -10.35 29.03 -4.97
CA ALA A 401 -9.63 29.53 -6.14
C ALA A 401 -9.65 28.50 -7.28
N SER A 402 -9.79 28.97 -8.51
CA SER A 402 -9.75 28.16 -9.73
C SER A 402 -8.93 28.85 -10.83
N ALA A 403 -8.03 28.11 -11.47
CA ALA A 403 -7.32 28.54 -12.68
C ALA A 403 -8.15 28.35 -13.97
N GLN A 404 -9.39 27.87 -13.85
CA GLN A 404 -10.29 27.62 -14.98
C GLN A 404 -11.40 28.66 -15.01
N VAL A 405 -11.05 29.93 -15.22
CA VAL A 405 -12.05 30.99 -15.38
C VAL A 405 -12.57 30.96 -16.81
N GLY A 406 -13.89 30.81 -16.98
CA GLY A 406 -14.53 30.83 -18.29
C GLY A 406 -14.32 32.17 -19.00
N GLY A 407 -13.50 32.20 -20.05
CA GLY A 407 -13.22 33.43 -20.80
C GLY A 407 -14.44 34.00 -21.55
N LYS A 408 -14.49 35.32 -21.71
CA LYS A 408 -15.54 36.05 -22.44
C LYS A 408 -15.03 36.60 -23.77
N HIS A 409 -15.89 36.70 -24.78
CA HIS A 409 -15.53 37.33 -26.05
C HIS A 409 -15.98 38.79 -26.04
N LEU A 410 -15.05 39.71 -26.33
CA LEU A 410 -15.31 41.16 -26.33
C LEU A 410 -16.01 41.63 -27.60
N LEU A 411 -15.92 40.84 -28.67
CA LEU A 411 -16.55 41.13 -29.95
C LEU A 411 -17.16 39.85 -30.51
N SER A 412 -18.20 39.95 -31.34
CA SER A 412 -18.66 38.83 -32.16
C SER A 412 -18.83 39.25 -33.61
N ARG A 413 -18.51 38.35 -34.54
CA ARG A 413 -18.76 38.53 -35.98
C ARG A 413 -19.34 37.25 -36.54
N ASN A 414 -20.53 37.33 -37.16
CA ASN A 414 -21.27 36.19 -37.72
C ASN A 414 -21.48 35.05 -36.70
N GLY A 415 -21.85 35.40 -35.46
CA GLY A 415 -22.06 34.43 -34.38
C GLY A 415 -20.78 33.80 -33.81
N LYS A 416 -19.59 34.11 -34.37
CA LYS A 416 -18.31 33.68 -33.82
C LYS A 416 -17.70 34.76 -32.93
N GLY A 417 -17.41 34.42 -31.68
CA GLY A 417 -16.67 35.28 -30.77
C GLY A 417 -15.28 35.63 -31.31
N LYS A 418 -14.87 36.88 -31.08
CA LYS A 418 -13.58 37.47 -31.42
C LYS A 418 -13.04 38.20 -30.18
N PHE A 419 -11.71 38.26 -30.05
CA PHE A 419 -11.01 38.87 -28.91
C PHE A 419 -11.46 38.29 -27.57
N ARG A 420 -10.87 37.15 -27.19
CA ARG A 420 -11.21 36.46 -25.96
C ARG A 420 -10.42 37.02 -24.79
N LEU A 421 -11.13 37.40 -23.74
CA LEU A 421 -10.59 37.85 -22.47
C LEU A 421 -10.64 36.67 -21.49
N ILE A 422 -9.48 36.17 -21.09
CA ILE A 422 -9.33 34.99 -20.22
C ILE A 422 -8.52 35.41 -18.99
N PRO A 423 -9.14 35.48 -17.81
CA PRO A 423 -8.42 35.69 -16.56
C PRO A 423 -7.61 34.45 -16.17
N ASP A 424 -6.46 34.67 -15.55
CA ASP A 424 -5.58 33.60 -15.04
C ASP A 424 -6.26 32.83 -13.89
N ILE A 425 -6.74 33.53 -12.86
CA ILE A 425 -7.27 32.90 -11.64
C ILE A 425 -8.56 33.61 -11.21
N GLY A 426 -9.58 32.84 -10.83
CA GLY A 426 -10.83 33.32 -10.26
C GLY A 426 -11.04 32.80 -8.86
N ILE A 427 -11.47 33.69 -7.97
CA ILE A 427 -11.84 33.37 -6.58
C ILE A 427 -13.36 33.45 -6.47
N TYR A 428 -13.95 32.37 -5.98
CA TYR A 428 -15.38 32.17 -5.89
C TYR A 428 -15.82 31.99 -4.44
N GLU A 429 -16.96 32.56 -4.09
CA GLU A 429 -17.65 32.39 -2.80
C GLU A 429 -19.11 32.03 -3.11
N ASN A 430 -19.63 30.93 -2.57
CA ASN A 430 -20.98 30.45 -2.88
C ASN A 430 -21.28 30.36 -4.39
N ARG A 431 -20.31 29.88 -5.18
CA ARG A 431 -20.33 29.81 -6.67
C ARG A 431 -20.39 31.16 -7.40
N LYS A 432 -20.37 32.29 -6.70
CA LYS A 432 -20.27 33.62 -7.29
C LYS A 432 -18.80 34.02 -7.42
N LEU A 433 -18.40 34.49 -8.60
CA LEU A 433 -17.08 35.05 -8.84
C LEU A 433 -16.95 36.39 -8.09
N ILE A 434 -16.07 36.45 -7.09
CA ILE A 434 -15.88 37.65 -6.25
C ILE A 434 -14.58 38.39 -6.57
N CYS A 435 -13.54 37.69 -7.02
CA CYS A 435 -12.27 38.32 -7.37
C CYS A 435 -11.62 37.64 -8.56
N LEU A 436 -11.01 38.44 -9.43
CA LEU A 436 -10.10 37.96 -10.47
C LEU A 436 -8.66 38.30 -10.08
N VAL A 437 -7.74 37.40 -10.39
CA VAL A 437 -6.30 37.61 -10.21
C VAL A 437 -5.62 37.30 -11.54
N ASP A 438 -4.84 38.25 -12.03
CA ASP A 438 -3.96 38.11 -13.19
C ASP A 438 -2.51 38.16 -12.70
N THR A 439 -1.68 37.26 -13.19
CA THR A 439 -0.30 37.08 -12.74
C THR A 439 0.67 37.46 -13.84
N LYS A 440 1.76 38.15 -13.49
CA LYS A 440 2.80 38.51 -14.46
C LYS A 440 4.17 38.12 -13.91
N TRP A 441 4.90 37.30 -14.67
CA TRP A 441 6.28 36.95 -14.35
C TRP A 441 7.24 38.05 -14.81
N LYS A 442 7.22 39.20 -14.12
CA LYS A 442 8.20 40.28 -14.27
C LYS A 442 8.43 40.96 -12.92
N LEU A 443 9.69 41.33 -12.67
CA LEU A 443 10.03 42.17 -11.53
C LEU A 443 9.62 43.61 -11.86
N LEU A 444 8.91 44.25 -10.93
CA LEU A 444 8.54 45.64 -11.07
C LEU A 444 9.71 46.56 -10.73
N ASP A 445 9.87 47.59 -11.54
CA ASP A 445 10.88 48.63 -11.36
C ASP A 445 10.17 49.93 -11.00
N ARG A 446 10.19 50.27 -9.70
CA ARG A 446 9.51 51.45 -9.16
C ARG A 446 10.13 52.77 -9.60
N SER A 447 11.34 52.75 -10.18
CA SER A 447 11.96 53.95 -10.74
C SER A 447 11.31 54.39 -12.07
N LYS A 448 10.53 53.50 -12.69
CA LYS A 448 9.85 53.77 -13.97
C LYS A 448 8.47 54.38 -13.76
N SER A 449 7.95 55.03 -14.81
CA SER A 449 6.58 55.52 -14.85
C SER A 449 5.58 54.43 -14.45
N HIS A 450 4.56 54.81 -13.68
CA HIS A 450 3.51 53.91 -13.20
C HIS A 450 4.03 52.73 -12.35
N ASP A 451 5.12 52.95 -11.60
CA ASP A 451 5.76 51.95 -10.72
C ASP A 451 6.19 50.65 -11.48
N GLY A 452 6.41 50.75 -12.80
CA GLY A 452 6.78 49.63 -13.66
C GLY A 452 5.61 48.79 -14.19
N VAL A 453 4.37 49.14 -13.85
CA VAL A 453 3.15 48.49 -14.40
C VAL A 453 2.91 48.99 -15.82
N SER A 454 2.61 48.09 -16.77
CA SER A 454 2.41 48.51 -18.16
C SER A 454 0.97 48.99 -18.40
N GLN A 455 0.79 49.91 -19.35
CA GLN A 455 -0.55 50.37 -19.76
C GLN A 455 -1.44 49.23 -20.26
N ALA A 456 -0.86 48.25 -20.96
CA ALA A 456 -1.58 47.09 -21.45
C ALA A 456 -2.17 46.25 -20.30
N ASP A 457 -1.39 46.06 -19.22
CA ASP A 457 -1.87 45.35 -18.03
C ASP A 457 -3.06 46.11 -17.39
N MET A 458 -2.99 47.44 -17.32
CA MET A 458 -4.07 48.27 -16.78
C MET A 458 -5.33 48.21 -17.65
N TYR A 459 -5.20 48.24 -18.98
CA TYR A 459 -6.34 48.05 -19.89
C TYR A 459 -6.97 46.67 -19.75
N GLN A 460 -6.14 45.63 -19.55
CA GLN A 460 -6.61 44.28 -19.28
C GLN A 460 -7.41 44.23 -17.97
N MET A 461 -6.91 44.84 -16.90
CA MET A 461 -7.62 44.90 -15.61
C MET A 461 -8.94 45.66 -15.72
N TYR A 462 -8.97 46.77 -16.44
CA TYR A 462 -10.18 47.53 -16.71
C TYR A 462 -11.23 46.69 -17.46
N ALA A 463 -10.81 45.95 -18.48
CA ALA A 463 -11.69 45.06 -19.22
C ALA A 463 -12.23 43.93 -18.33
N TYR A 464 -11.40 43.35 -17.45
CA TYR A 464 -11.86 42.35 -16.49
C TYR A 464 -12.94 42.91 -15.55
N ALA A 465 -12.69 44.09 -14.97
CA ALA A 465 -13.62 44.74 -14.05
C ALA A 465 -14.99 44.99 -14.72
N ARG A 466 -14.99 45.49 -15.96
CA ARG A 466 -16.21 45.75 -16.74
C ARG A 466 -16.95 44.47 -17.15
N GLU A 467 -16.23 43.47 -17.67
CA GLU A 467 -16.86 42.31 -18.28
C GLU A 467 -17.28 41.24 -17.29
N PHE A 468 -16.49 40.98 -16.25
CA PHE A 468 -16.74 39.88 -15.33
C PHE A 468 -17.62 40.26 -14.13
N ARG A 469 -17.93 41.56 -13.95
CA ARG A 469 -18.79 42.09 -12.87
C ARG A 469 -18.42 41.53 -11.48
N CYS A 470 -17.12 41.40 -11.22
CA CYS A 470 -16.58 40.97 -9.93
C CYS A 470 -16.27 42.19 -9.06
N SER A 471 -16.23 42.04 -7.74
CA SER A 471 -16.02 43.17 -6.82
C SER A 471 -14.56 43.59 -6.74
N ARG A 472 -13.61 42.73 -7.15
CA ARG A 472 -12.17 43.00 -7.11
C ARG A 472 -11.43 42.36 -8.29
N VAL A 473 -10.44 43.07 -8.80
CA VAL A 473 -9.45 42.55 -9.76
C VAL A 473 -8.07 42.84 -9.19
N ILE A 474 -7.19 41.85 -9.20
CA ILE A 474 -5.84 41.93 -8.63
C ILE A 474 -4.84 41.61 -9.73
N LEU A 475 -3.81 42.46 -9.87
CA LEU A 475 -2.65 42.18 -10.70
C LEU A 475 -1.48 41.83 -9.78
N LEU A 476 -0.91 40.64 -9.95
CA LEU A 476 0.07 40.05 -9.03
C LEU A 476 1.42 39.79 -9.71
N PHE A 477 2.48 40.22 -9.02
CA PHE A 477 3.87 40.12 -9.46
C PHE A 477 4.71 39.32 -8.44
N PRO A 478 5.81 38.67 -8.87
CA PRO A 478 6.74 38.05 -7.93
C PRO A 478 7.40 39.09 -7.02
N ALA A 479 7.52 38.74 -5.74
CA ALA A 479 8.22 39.54 -4.74
C ALA A 479 9.74 39.56 -4.98
N THR A 480 10.41 40.62 -4.53
CA THR A 480 11.86 40.62 -4.26
C THR A 480 12.07 40.45 -2.76
N ASP A 481 13.28 40.06 -2.33
CA ASP A 481 13.62 39.68 -0.93
C ASP A 481 13.25 40.71 0.16
N ASN A 482 12.72 41.89 -0.21
CA ASN A 482 12.31 42.95 0.70
C ASN A 482 10.84 43.43 0.57
N VAL A 483 9.96 42.80 -0.23
CA VAL A 483 8.61 43.37 -0.44
C VAL A 483 7.50 42.33 -0.50
N SER A 484 6.64 42.35 0.51
CA SER A 484 5.29 41.75 0.53
C SER A 484 4.22 42.84 0.73
N GLU A 485 4.36 43.96 0.01
CA GLU A 485 3.48 45.13 0.15
C GLU A 485 2.58 45.35 -1.06
N ARG A 486 1.39 45.90 -0.79
CA ARG A 486 0.44 46.35 -1.81
C ARG A 486 0.99 47.62 -2.48
N ILE A 487 1.10 47.60 -3.81
CA ILE A 487 1.76 48.68 -4.57
C ILE A 487 0.84 49.88 -4.77
N ALA A 488 -0.43 49.63 -5.12
CA ALA A 488 -1.44 50.65 -5.30
C ALA A 488 -2.85 50.03 -5.25
N THR A 489 -3.84 50.82 -4.83
CA THR A 489 -5.26 50.49 -4.95
C THR A 489 -5.93 51.50 -5.86
N TYR A 490 -6.74 51.01 -6.80
CA TYR A 490 -7.53 51.84 -7.72
C TYR A 490 -9.02 51.54 -7.52
N GLU A 491 -9.84 52.57 -7.64
CA GLU A 491 -11.29 52.48 -7.64
C GLU A 491 -11.82 52.88 -9.02
N LEU A 492 -12.70 52.05 -9.60
CA LEU A 492 -13.37 52.35 -10.86
C LEU A 492 -14.65 53.14 -10.56
N ASP A 493 -14.68 54.40 -10.96
CA ASP A 493 -15.90 55.18 -10.88
C ASP A 493 -16.88 54.70 -11.96
N GLU A 494 -18.07 54.28 -11.54
CA GLU A 494 -19.09 53.74 -12.45
C GLU A 494 -19.72 54.82 -13.34
N ILE A 495 -19.67 56.10 -12.95
CA ILE A 495 -20.34 57.22 -13.62
C ILE A 495 -19.53 57.68 -14.84
N ASP A 496 -18.25 57.98 -14.66
CA ASP A 496 -17.39 58.45 -15.75
C ASP A 496 -16.43 57.39 -16.30
N GLY A 497 -16.35 56.22 -15.63
CA GLY A 497 -15.52 55.11 -16.04
C GLY A 497 -14.03 55.30 -15.81
N VAL A 498 -13.62 56.27 -15.00
CA VAL A 498 -12.22 56.55 -14.71
C VAL A 498 -11.74 55.71 -13.52
N LEU A 499 -10.59 55.04 -13.68
CA LEU A 499 -9.86 54.40 -12.58
C LEU A 499 -9.07 55.46 -11.81
N ARG A 500 -9.42 55.70 -10.54
CA ARG A 500 -8.77 56.65 -9.65
C ARG A 500 -7.91 55.90 -8.63
N LYS A 501 -6.65 56.31 -8.46
CA LYS A 501 -5.79 55.76 -7.40
C LYS A 501 -6.27 56.29 -6.04
N ILE A 502 -6.51 55.39 -5.09
CA ILE A 502 -6.97 55.73 -3.73
C ILE A 502 -5.92 55.45 -2.66
N GLU A 503 -4.98 54.53 -2.92
CA GLU A 503 -3.85 54.19 -2.03
C GLU A 503 -2.59 53.92 -2.86
#